data_AF-A0A1Z8NIM6-F1
#
_entry.id   AF-A0A1Z8NIM6-F1
#
_cell.length_a   1.000
_cell.length_b   1.000
_cell.length_c   1.000
_cell.angle_alpha   90.00
_cell.angle_beta   90.00
_cell.angle_gamma   90.00
#
_symmetry.space_group_name_H-M   'P 1'
#
loop_
_entity.id
_entity.type
_entity.pdbx_description
1 polymer ?
#
loop_
_entity_poly.entity_id
_entity_poly.type
_entity_poly.pdbx_seq_one_letter_code
_entity_poly.pdbx_strand_id
1 'polypeptide(L)'
;MDDEIYTLAQSGTKNYTEHSIILIGKGSDITNNKTAKSKAQKKIITQTMALSLVDVSKENRVYECRQSYWNTYHCQNRITTSDGKIYGRYCKNRICTICSNIRKAELINKYYPVIKTWEDPHFVTLTAKACSKRVLKRRIDKTIEAFKIINQRLRKRHQRGKGIKIMGIRSLECNYNPVKKTYNPHFHLIVPNKETGEAIVEEWLNLWTYKYARKYAQKNERCYSVESTLIEVIKYGSKIFTEPDLKQKSKGLGTKIYAGALHNILNAMKGHRIFDRFGFNLPKTSETSLSKVQTVIDFDKWVYIPKLRDWRNVNSDEVLSKYVAPPKLQYLLEQCIDKEAC
;
A
#
# COMPACT_ATOMS: atom_id res chain seq x y z
N MET A 1 50.07 -39.57 16.65
CA MET A 1 49.68 -39.57 18.08
C MET A 1 49.62 -38.13 18.52
N ASP A 2 48.82 -37.31 17.85
CA ASP A 2 47.34 -37.29 17.90
C ASP A 2 46.87 -36.99 19.31
N ASP A 3 46.49 -35.73 19.52
CA ASP A 3 45.22 -35.41 20.18
C ASP A 3 44.83 -33.99 19.77
N GLU A 4 44.01 -33.90 18.72
CA GLU A 4 43.14 -32.76 18.48
C GLU A 4 42.09 -32.72 19.59
N ILE A 5 42.10 -31.67 20.42
CA ILE A 5 40.94 -31.33 21.25
C ILE A 5 40.25 -30.12 20.65
N TYR A 6 39.25 -30.40 19.81
CA TYR A 6 38.19 -29.47 19.45
C TYR A 6 37.35 -29.15 20.69
N THR A 7 37.46 -27.94 21.23
CA THR A 7 36.42 -27.38 22.08
C THR A 7 35.72 -26.23 21.36
N LEU A 8 34.81 -26.59 20.46
CA LEU A 8 33.66 -25.74 20.17
C LEU A 8 32.79 -25.72 21.43
N ALA A 9 33.05 -24.77 22.33
CA ALA A 9 32.13 -24.46 23.40
C ALA A 9 30.80 -24.04 22.76
N GLN A 10 29.82 -24.95 22.78
CA GLN A 10 28.41 -24.61 22.64
C GLN A 10 28.10 -23.57 23.71
N SER A 11 28.02 -22.30 23.33
CA SER A 11 27.35 -21.29 24.14
C SER A 11 25.86 -21.62 24.12
N GLY A 12 25.45 -22.55 24.98
CA GLY A 12 24.05 -22.75 25.32
C GLY A 12 23.52 -21.43 25.88
N THR A 13 22.71 -20.73 25.10
CA THR A 13 22.03 -19.53 25.56
C THR A 13 21.13 -19.96 26.72
N LYS A 14 21.51 -19.60 27.95
CA LYS A 14 20.64 -19.75 29.12
C LYS A 14 19.30 -19.10 28.78
N ASN A 15 18.21 -19.85 28.93
CA ASN A 15 16.85 -19.33 28.82
C ASN A 15 16.61 -18.34 29.97
N TYR A 16 17.03 -17.08 29.78
CA TYR A 16 16.54 -15.99 30.60
C TYR A 16 15.05 -15.84 30.31
N THR A 17 14.21 -16.16 31.29
CA THR A 17 12.86 -15.63 31.31
C THR A 17 13.00 -14.11 31.33
N GLU A 18 12.65 -13.46 30.22
CA GLU A 18 12.61 -12.00 30.16
C GLU A 18 11.55 -11.53 31.16
N HIS A 19 11.98 -10.95 32.28
CA HIS A 19 11.08 -10.43 33.31
C HIS A 19 10.42 -9.11 32.88
N SER A 20 10.96 -8.45 31.86
CA SER A 20 10.40 -7.24 31.25
C SER A 20 10.81 -7.13 29.79
N ILE A 21 10.06 -6.34 29.03
CA ILE A 21 10.35 -6.04 27.62
C ILE A 21 10.17 -4.55 27.32
N ILE A 22 10.87 -4.09 26.29
CA ILE A 22 10.71 -2.74 25.76
C ILE A 22 9.72 -2.77 24.59
N LEU A 23 8.63 -2.02 24.73
CA LEU A 23 7.63 -1.80 23.70
C LEU A 23 7.82 -0.43 23.06
N ILE A 24 7.69 -0.38 21.74
CA ILE A 24 7.85 0.85 20.94
C ILE A 24 6.55 1.14 20.19
N GLY A 25 6.05 2.36 20.35
CA GLY A 25 4.84 2.88 19.72
C GLY A 25 3.60 2.80 20.61
N LYS A 26 2.45 3.22 20.07
CA LYS A 26 1.19 3.32 20.82
C LYS A 26 0.42 1.99 20.98
N GLY A 27 0.85 0.94 20.28
CA GLY A 27 0.12 -0.33 20.18
C GLY A 27 -1.17 -0.23 19.36
N SER A 28 -1.78 -1.36 19.04
CA SER A 28 -3.12 -1.44 18.43
C SER A 28 -4.07 -2.13 19.39
N ASP A 29 -5.20 -1.50 19.69
CA ASP A 29 -6.22 -2.03 20.61
C ASP A 29 -6.75 -3.40 20.14
N ILE A 30 -6.85 -4.36 21.05
CA ILE A 30 -7.43 -5.68 20.85
C ILE A 30 -8.51 -6.08 21.85
N THR A 31 -8.92 -5.16 22.73
CA THR A 31 -10.05 -5.40 23.64
C THR A 31 -11.33 -5.75 22.87
N ASN A 32 -11.46 -5.24 21.64
CA ASN A 32 -12.48 -5.64 20.69
C ASN A 32 -11.99 -6.78 19.78
N ASN A 33 -12.61 -7.95 19.92
CA ASN A 33 -12.34 -9.15 19.10
C ASN A 33 -12.45 -8.88 17.58
N LYS A 34 -13.29 -7.92 17.15
CA LYS A 34 -13.39 -7.50 15.74
C LYS A 34 -12.05 -7.01 15.17
N THR A 35 -11.25 -6.30 15.96
CA THR A 35 -9.96 -5.77 15.53
C THR A 35 -8.94 -6.89 15.33
N ALA A 36 -8.87 -7.83 16.28
CA ALA A 36 -8.01 -9.01 16.18
C ALA A 36 -8.35 -9.86 14.94
N LYS A 37 -9.64 -10.16 14.72
CA LYS A 37 -10.13 -10.89 13.53
C LYS A 37 -9.82 -10.16 12.22
N SER A 38 -10.03 -8.85 12.17
CA SER A 38 -9.68 -8.03 11.00
C SER A 38 -8.18 -8.06 10.70
N LYS A 39 -7.34 -8.07 11.75
CA LYS A 39 -5.88 -8.16 11.61
C LYS A 39 -5.47 -9.53 11.07
N ALA A 40 -6.05 -10.62 11.57
CA ALA A 40 -5.81 -11.97 11.09
C ALA A 40 -6.19 -12.13 9.61
N GLN A 41 -7.38 -11.66 9.21
CA GLN A 41 -7.79 -11.67 7.81
C GLN A 41 -6.77 -10.97 6.90
N LYS A 42 -6.33 -9.75 7.27
CA LYS A 42 -5.33 -8.98 6.52
C LYS A 42 -3.98 -9.69 6.47
N LYS A 43 -3.59 -10.35 7.57
CA LYS A 43 -2.35 -11.11 7.69
C LYS A 43 -2.33 -12.30 6.73
N ILE A 44 -3.42 -13.06 6.65
CA ILE A 44 -3.57 -14.20 5.72
C ILE A 44 -3.42 -13.71 4.27
N ILE A 45 -4.23 -12.71 3.87
CA ILE A 45 -4.17 -12.12 2.53
C ILE A 45 -2.74 -11.63 2.22
N THR A 46 -2.12 -10.92 3.15
CA THR A 46 -0.75 -10.41 2.99
C THR A 46 0.27 -11.52 2.77
N GLN A 47 0.22 -12.60 3.56
CA GLN A 47 1.19 -13.69 3.44
C GLN A 47 1.03 -14.46 2.14
N THR A 48 -0.21 -14.84 1.79
CA THR A 48 -0.48 -15.53 0.54
C THR A 48 0.00 -14.70 -0.65
N MET A 49 -0.30 -13.40 -0.66
CA MET A 49 0.14 -12.53 -1.75
C MET A 49 1.65 -12.34 -1.79
N ALA A 50 2.31 -12.20 -0.64
CA ALA A 50 3.75 -12.08 -0.58
C ALA A 50 4.44 -13.34 -1.14
N LEU A 51 3.96 -14.53 -0.79
CA LEU A 51 4.49 -15.79 -1.31
C LEU A 51 4.27 -15.91 -2.82
N SER A 52 3.07 -15.63 -3.29
CA SER A 52 2.78 -15.64 -4.73
C SER A 52 3.68 -14.67 -5.50
N LEU A 53 3.98 -13.49 -4.95
CA LEU A 53 4.91 -12.53 -5.56
C LEU A 53 6.36 -13.00 -5.50
N VAL A 54 6.77 -13.77 -4.48
CA VAL A 54 8.08 -14.44 -4.44
C VAL A 54 8.18 -15.47 -5.58
N ASP A 55 7.15 -16.29 -5.76
CA ASP A 55 7.11 -17.29 -6.85
C ASP A 55 7.21 -16.61 -8.22
N VAL A 56 6.36 -15.61 -8.47
CA VAL A 56 6.38 -14.81 -9.69
C VAL A 56 7.77 -14.18 -9.93
N SER A 57 8.42 -13.66 -8.90
CA SER A 57 9.78 -13.10 -9.02
C SER A 57 10.81 -14.15 -9.41
N LYS A 58 10.65 -15.39 -8.93
CA LYS A 58 11.51 -16.55 -9.23
C LYS A 58 11.32 -17.01 -10.66
N GLU A 59 10.07 -17.22 -11.07
CA GLU A 59 9.70 -17.69 -12.41
C GLU A 59 10.14 -16.71 -13.49
N ASN A 60 9.94 -15.40 -13.28
CA ASN A 60 10.32 -14.37 -14.25
C ASN A 60 11.80 -13.98 -14.22
N ARG A 61 12.57 -14.43 -13.22
CA ARG A 61 13.95 -14.00 -12.97
C ARG A 61 14.10 -12.48 -12.77
N VAL A 62 13.11 -11.84 -12.12
CA VAL A 62 13.08 -10.40 -11.84
C VAL A 62 13.00 -10.20 -10.32
N TYR A 63 14.13 -9.87 -9.69
CA TYR A 63 14.32 -9.96 -8.24
C TYR A 63 14.26 -8.62 -7.50
N GLU A 64 14.05 -7.52 -8.20
CA GLU A 64 14.18 -6.16 -7.70
C GLU A 64 13.30 -5.90 -6.47
N CYS A 65 12.08 -6.45 -6.45
CA CYS A 65 11.17 -6.31 -5.32
C CYS A 65 11.16 -7.52 -4.37
N ARG A 66 11.95 -8.57 -4.62
CA ARG A 66 11.88 -9.85 -3.87
C ARG A 66 12.11 -9.69 -2.37
N GLN A 67 13.08 -8.89 -1.97
CA GLN A 67 13.32 -8.62 -0.54
C GLN A 67 12.10 -7.95 0.12
N SER A 68 11.41 -7.05 -0.60
CA SER A 68 10.20 -6.41 -0.08
C SER A 68 9.04 -7.42 0.10
N TYR A 69 9.01 -8.48 -0.70
CA TYR A 69 8.01 -9.55 -0.57
C TYR A 69 8.27 -10.38 0.68
N TRP A 70 9.52 -10.80 0.92
CA TRP A 70 9.89 -11.49 2.16
C TRP A 70 9.66 -10.66 3.41
N ASN A 71 10.06 -9.38 3.39
CA ASN A 71 9.78 -8.46 4.50
C ASN A 71 8.27 -8.34 4.75
N THR A 72 7.45 -8.38 3.70
CA THR A 72 5.99 -8.35 3.78
C THR A 72 5.42 -9.64 4.37
N TYR A 73 5.92 -10.80 3.95
CA TYR A 73 5.53 -12.11 4.50
C TYR A 73 5.75 -12.18 6.01
N HIS A 74 6.90 -11.69 6.49
CA HIS A 74 7.28 -11.69 7.91
C HIS A 74 6.66 -10.56 8.75
N CYS A 75 5.97 -9.59 8.12
CA CYS A 75 5.35 -8.47 8.81
C CYS A 75 4.37 -8.97 9.89
N GLN A 76 4.54 -8.55 11.15
CA GLN A 76 3.73 -9.03 12.29
C GLN A 76 3.79 -10.57 12.51
N ASN A 77 4.84 -11.29 12.08
CA ASN A 77 4.99 -12.71 12.44
C ASN A 77 5.17 -12.92 13.93
N ARG A 78 5.85 -11.98 14.59
CA ARG A 78 6.02 -11.96 16.04
C ARG A 78 5.35 -10.71 16.55
N ILE A 79 4.49 -10.87 17.54
CA ILE A 79 3.78 -9.77 18.18
C ILE A 79 3.81 -9.98 19.69
N THR A 80 3.58 -8.91 20.39
CA THR A 80 3.48 -8.88 21.84
C THR A 80 2.18 -8.23 22.22
N THR A 81 1.49 -8.77 23.23
CA THR A 81 0.36 -8.08 23.85
C THR A 81 0.71 -7.63 25.25
N SER A 82 0.23 -6.46 25.62
CA SER A 82 0.32 -5.90 26.97
C SER A 82 -0.74 -4.81 27.09
N ASP A 83 -1.44 -4.72 28.22
CA ASP A 83 -2.51 -3.74 28.48
C ASP A 83 -3.57 -3.67 27.37
N GLY A 84 -4.06 -4.84 26.91
CA GLY A 84 -5.10 -4.90 25.87
C GLY A 84 -4.66 -4.39 24.49
N LYS A 85 -3.35 -4.27 24.23
CA LYS A 85 -2.80 -3.76 22.97
C LYS A 85 -1.80 -4.73 22.35
N ILE A 86 -1.80 -4.81 21.02
CA ILE A 86 -0.77 -5.49 20.23
C ILE A 86 0.35 -4.53 19.82
N TYR A 87 1.57 -5.00 19.99
CA TYR A 87 2.81 -4.41 19.50
C TYR A 87 3.51 -5.38 18.55
N GLY A 88 4.24 -4.85 17.57
CA GLY A 88 4.99 -5.69 16.65
C GLY A 88 5.61 -4.90 15.51
N ARG A 89 6.49 -5.56 14.74
CA ARG A 89 7.20 -4.94 13.64
C ARG A 89 6.32 -4.83 12.39
N TYR A 90 6.28 -3.63 11.81
CA TYR A 90 5.61 -3.35 10.53
C TYR A 90 6.64 -3.25 9.41
N CYS A 91 6.40 -3.92 8.27
CA CYS A 91 7.33 -3.89 7.14
C CYS A 91 7.27 -2.58 6.34
N LYS A 92 6.19 -1.81 6.47
CA LYS A 92 5.93 -0.54 5.78
C LYS A 92 5.89 -0.63 4.23
N ASN A 93 5.88 -1.84 3.68
CA ASN A 93 5.76 -2.08 2.24
C ASN A 93 4.31 -1.92 1.77
N ARG A 94 4.13 -1.42 0.55
CA ARG A 94 2.82 -1.07 -0.06
C ARG A 94 1.93 -2.29 -0.37
N ILE A 95 2.50 -3.48 -0.41
CA ILE A 95 1.81 -4.75 -0.69
C ILE A 95 1.15 -5.29 0.57
N CYS A 96 1.70 -4.94 1.75
CA CYS A 96 1.19 -5.40 3.02
C CYS A 96 -0.15 -4.72 3.31
N THR A 97 -1.25 -5.49 3.32
CA THR A 97 -2.59 -4.92 3.54
C THR A 97 -2.73 -4.33 4.95
N ILE A 98 -1.97 -4.83 5.92
CA ILE A 98 -1.89 -4.25 7.27
C ILE A 98 -1.24 -2.86 7.21
N CYS A 99 -0.03 -2.77 6.67
CA CYS A 99 0.72 -1.50 6.61
C CYS A 99 0.04 -0.48 5.69
N SER A 100 -0.54 -0.90 4.58
CA SER A 100 -1.24 -0.01 3.65
C SER A 100 -2.51 0.58 4.27
N ASN A 101 -3.23 -0.19 5.10
CA ASN A 101 -4.38 0.35 5.85
C ASN A 101 -3.96 1.39 6.89
N ILE A 102 -2.87 1.13 7.64
CA ILE A 102 -2.31 2.10 8.60
C ILE A 102 -1.89 3.37 7.86
N ARG A 103 -1.11 3.24 6.79
CA ARG A 103 -0.65 4.36 5.98
C ARG A 103 -1.80 5.16 5.36
N LYS A 104 -2.90 4.49 4.99
CA LYS A 104 -4.11 5.14 4.48
C LYS A 104 -4.75 6.01 5.57
N ALA A 105 -4.97 5.46 6.76
CA ALA A 105 -5.51 6.21 7.89
C ALA A 105 -4.62 7.41 8.27
N GLU A 106 -3.30 7.20 8.34
CA GLU A 106 -2.32 8.27 8.61
C GLU A 106 -2.41 9.41 7.59
N LEU A 107 -2.50 9.09 6.29
CA LEU A 107 -2.63 10.13 5.27
C LEU A 107 -3.97 10.85 5.30
N ILE A 108 -5.07 10.13 5.52
CA ILE A 108 -6.39 10.75 5.65
C ILE A 108 -6.36 11.75 6.82
N ASN A 109 -5.95 11.31 8.00
CA ASN A 109 -5.86 12.18 9.18
C ASN A 109 -4.94 13.39 8.96
N LYS A 110 -3.87 13.20 8.18
CA LYS A 110 -2.90 14.25 7.86
C LYS A 110 -3.44 15.31 6.90
N TYR A 111 -4.18 14.91 5.87
CA TYR A 111 -4.59 15.80 4.77
C TYR A 111 -6.05 16.26 4.86
N TYR A 112 -6.92 15.49 5.52
CA TYR A 112 -8.33 15.82 5.68
C TYR A 112 -8.56 17.22 6.29
N PRO A 113 -7.89 17.62 7.39
CA PRO A 113 -8.13 18.93 7.99
C PRO A 113 -7.84 20.10 7.06
N VAL A 114 -6.90 19.95 6.12
CA VAL A 114 -6.54 21.00 5.16
C VAL A 114 -7.46 20.99 3.94
N ILE A 115 -7.79 19.81 3.41
CA ILE A 115 -8.60 19.71 2.19
C ILE A 115 -10.06 20.07 2.48
N LYS A 116 -10.54 19.81 3.70
CA LYS A 116 -11.90 20.19 4.12
C LYS A 116 -12.11 21.71 4.12
N THR A 117 -11.06 22.52 4.21
CA THR A 117 -11.17 23.99 4.16
C THR A 117 -11.22 24.54 2.74
N TRP A 118 -11.06 23.70 1.71
CA TRP A 118 -11.21 24.15 0.33
C TRP A 118 -12.70 24.28 0.02
N GLU A 119 -13.09 25.39 -0.59
CA GLU A 119 -14.48 25.72 -0.88
C GLU A 119 -15.08 24.82 -1.97
N ASP A 120 -14.28 24.50 -2.99
CA ASP A 120 -14.74 23.74 -4.16
C ASP A 120 -13.76 22.61 -4.57
N PRO A 121 -13.37 21.71 -3.66
CA PRO A 121 -12.38 20.69 -3.97
C PRO A 121 -12.85 19.83 -5.14
N HIS A 122 -11.92 19.54 -6.06
CA HIS A 122 -12.18 18.73 -7.25
C HIS A 122 -11.28 17.50 -7.28
N PHE A 123 -11.86 16.37 -7.67
CA PHE A 123 -11.20 15.11 -7.94
C PHE A 123 -10.82 15.04 -9.42
N VAL A 124 -9.52 14.98 -9.68
CA VAL A 124 -8.98 14.97 -11.05
C VAL A 124 -8.35 13.61 -11.32
N THR A 125 -8.69 13.02 -12.47
CA THR A 125 -8.02 11.81 -12.96
C THR A 125 -7.25 12.12 -14.23
N LEU A 126 -5.93 11.91 -14.21
CA LEU A 126 -5.05 12.02 -15.37
C LEU A 126 -4.64 10.64 -15.85
N THR A 127 -5.22 10.18 -16.94
CA THR A 127 -5.03 8.84 -17.48
C THR A 127 -4.08 8.86 -18.67
N ALA A 128 -2.99 8.10 -18.59
CA ALA A 128 -2.14 7.79 -19.73
C ALA A 128 -2.74 6.60 -20.52
N LYS A 129 -2.56 6.57 -21.85
CA LYS A 129 -3.03 5.46 -22.68
C LYS A 129 -2.44 4.14 -22.18
N ALA A 130 -3.31 3.14 -22.07
CA ALA A 130 -2.94 1.79 -21.68
C ALA A 130 -1.79 1.24 -22.55
N CYS A 131 -0.94 0.43 -21.94
CA CYS A 131 0.30 -0.04 -22.54
C CYS A 131 0.61 -1.49 -22.15
N SER A 132 1.45 -2.18 -22.93
CA SER A 132 1.88 -3.54 -22.60
C SER A 132 2.95 -3.55 -21.51
N LYS A 133 3.15 -4.72 -20.88
CA LYS A 133 4.22 -4.97 -19.89
C LYS A 133 5.58 -4.44 -20.34
N ARG A 134 5.96 -4.71 -21.60
CA ARG A 134 7.26 -4.34 -22.20
C ARG A 134 7.61 -2.85 -22.05
N VAL A 135 6.61 -1.97 -22.11
CA VAL A 135 6.82 -0.52 -22.04
C VAL A 135 6.31 0.10 -20.75
N LEU A 136 5.82 -0.72 -19.80
CA LEU A 136 5.17 -0.25 -18.57
C LEU A 136 6.11 0.62 -17.72
N LYS A 137 7.35 0.17 -17.49
CA LYS A 137 8.35 0.96 -16.73
C LYS A 137 8.54 2.35 -17.33
N ARG A 138 8.81 2.40 -18.64
CA ARG A 138 8.95 3.65 -19.38
C ARG A 138 7.68 4.50 -19.33
N ARG A 139 6.50 3.89 -19.42
CA ARG A 139 5.22 4.59 -19.32
C ARG A 139 5.05 5.25 -17.96
N ILE A 140 5.32 4.51 -16.87
CA ILE A 140 5.27 5.03 -15.49
C ILE A 140 6.25 6.20 -15.32
N ASP A 141 7.49 6.04 -15.78
CA ASP A 141 8.51 7.09 -15.70
C ASP A 141 8.05 8.38 -16.42
N LYS A 142 7.54 8.24 -17.65
CA LYS A 142 7.02 9.35 -18.44
C LYS A 142 5.76 9.97 -17.83
N THR A 143 4.88 9.18 -17.23
CA THR A 143 3.71 9.67 -16.47
C THR A 143 4.14 10.59 -15.34
N ILE A 144 5.12 10.16 -14.54
CA ILE A 144 5.66 10.96 -13.42
C ILE A 144 6.38 12.22 -13.93
N GLU A 145 7.23 12.07 -14.95
CA GLU A 145 7.95 13.19 -15.57
C GLU A 145 7.00 14.24 -16.13
N ALA A 146 5.93 13.80 -16.82
CA ALA A 146 4.91 14.68 -17.35
C ALA A 146 4.26 15.53 -16.26
N PHE A 147 3.83 14.92 -15.16
CA PHE A 147 3.27 15.69 -14.04
C PHE A 147 4.28 16.68 -13.45
N LYS A 148 5.56 16.30 -13.33
CA LYS A 148 6.62 17.20 -12.87
C LYS A 148 6.75 18.42 -13.79
N ILE A 149 6.76 18.21 -15.11
CA ILE A 149 6.83 19.29 -16.11
C ILE A 149 5.62 20.22 -15.98
N ILE A 150 4.41 19.65 -15.94
CA ILE A 150 3.15 20.42 -15.82
C ILE A 150 3.18 21.28 -14.55
N ASN A 151 3.54 20.67 -13.41
CA ASN A 151 3.62 21.39 -12.14
C ASN A 151 4.63 22.55 -12.19
N GLN A 152 5.79 22.34 -12.81
CA GLN A 152 6.79 23.39 -12.98
C GLN A 152 6.35 24.50 -13.92
N ARG A 153 5.69 24.16 -15.04
CA ARG A 153 5.17 25.13 -16.03
C ARG A 153 4.14 26.05 -15.39
N LEU A 154 3.11 25.48 -14.78
CA LEU A 154 2.02 26.24 -14.16
C LEU A 154 2.54 27.10 -13.00
N ARG A 155 3.45 26.56 -12.16
CA ARG A 155 4.10 27.34 -11.11
C ARG A 155 4.91 28.52 -11.65
N LYS A 156 5.71 28.32 -12.71
CA LYS A 156 6.51 29.40 -13.32
C LYS A 156 5.65 30.46 -13.99
N ARG A 157 4.52 30.08 -14.60
CA ARG A 157 3.56 31.05 -15.15
C ARG A 157 3.01 31.94 -14.04
N HIS A 158 2.51 31.34 -12.96
CA HIS A 158 1.97 32.08 -11.82
C HIS A 158 3.00 33.03 -11.20
N GLN A 159 4.26 32.58 -11.03
CA GLN A 159 5.36 33.42 -10.53
C GLN A 159 5.64 34.67 -11.38
N ARG A 160 5.28 34.65 -12.66
CA ARG A 160 5.42 35.78 -13.59
C ARG A 160 4.15 36.64 -13.66
N GLY A 161 3.22 36.46 -12.71
CA GLY A 161 1.92 37.13 -12.71
C GLY A 161 0.95 36.62 -13.80
N LYS A 162 1.23 35.47 -14.43
CA LYS A 162 0.39 34.90 -15.51
C LYS A 162 -0.27 33.60 -15.04
N GLY A 163 -1.60 33.57 -14.94
CA GLY A 163 -2.36 32.37 -14.60
C GLY A 163 -2.32 31.97 -13.12
N ILE A 164 -2.94 30.82 -12.81
CA ILE A 164 -3.28 30.42 -11.44
C ILE A 164 -2.16 29.71 -10.68
N LYS A 165 -2.19 29.89 -9.35
CA LYS A 165 -1.39 29.08 -8.43
C LYS A 165 -2.01 27.70 -8.28
N ILE A 166 -1.33 26.68 -8.77
CA ILE A 166 -1.79 25.30 -8.58
C ILE A 166 -1.29 24.71 -7.27
N MET A 167 -2.15 23.95 -6.61
CA MET A 167 -1.81 23.14 -5.44
C MET A 167 -2.75 21.95 -5.30
N GLY A 168 -2.32 20.93 -4.57
CA GLY A 168 -3.12 19.72 -4.38
C GLY A 168 -2.32 18.54 -3.86
N ILE A 169 -3.00 17.41 -3.75
CA ILE A 169 -2.37 16.10 -3.51
C ILE A 169 -2.55 15.23 -4.74
N ARG A 170 -1.64 14.27 -4.94
CA ARG A 170 -1.70 13.29 -6.02
C ARG A 170 -1.32 11.90 -5.56
N SER A 171 -1.84 10.89 -6.24
CA SER A 171 -1.47 9.49 -6.09
C SER A 171 -1.34 8.84 -7.47
N LEU A 172 -0.24 8.13 -7.72
CA LEU A 172 -0.04 7.33 -8.93
C LEU A 172 -0.63 5.92 -8.75
N GLU A 173 -1.56 5.55 -9.61
CA GLU A 173 -2.14 4.20 -9.66
C GLU A 173 -1.87 3.57 -11.04
N CYS A 174 -1.93 2.24 -11.11
CA CYS A 174 -1.91 1.53 -12.37
C CYS A 174 -2.88 0.34 -12.31
N ASN A 175 -3.86 0.34 -13.21
CA ASN A 175 -4.82 -0.76 -13.34
C ASN A 175 -4.33 -1.77 -14.37
N TYR A 176 -4.65 -3.05 -14.19
CA TYR A 176 -4.39 -4.11 -15.16
C TYR A 176 -5.71 -4.57 -15.79
N ASN A 177 -5.75 -4.64 -17.13
CA ASN A 177 -6.85 -5.22 -17.88
C ASN A 177 -6.45 -6.66 -18.29
N PRO A 178 -7.09 -7.70 -17.73
CA PRO A 178 -6.69 -9.08 -18.00
C PRO A 178 -7.07 -9.58 -19.39
N VAL A 179 -8.14 -9.04 -19.98
CA VAL A 179 -8.57 -9.41 -21.35
C VAL A 179 -7.57 -8.89 -22.38
N LYS A 180 -7.20 -7.61 -22.28
CA LYS A 180 -6.28 -6.95 -23.21
C LYS A 180 -4.81 -7.12 -22.83
N LYS A 181 -4.51 -7.70 -21.66
CA LYS A 181 -3.16 -7.81 -21.08
C LYS A 181 -2.41 -6.46 -21.09
N THR A 182 -3.12 -5.40 -20.71
CA THR A 182 -2.57 -4.03 -20.72
C THR A 182 -2.64 -3.37 -19.35
N TYR A 183 -1.76 -2.42 -19.14
CA TYR A 183 -1.56 -1.67 -17.91
C TYR A 183 -1.91 -0.20 -18.18
N ASN A 184 -2.67 0.40 -17.28
CA ASN A 184 -3.15 1.77 -17.40
C ASN A 184 -2.68 2.63 -16.21
N PRO A 185 -1.53 3.30 -16.33
CA PRO A 185 -1.05 4.27 -15.35
C PRO A 185 -1.89 5.55 -15.35
N HIS A 186 -2.26 6.02 -14.17
CA HIS A 186 -3.04 7.24 -14.00
C HIS A 186 -2.73 7.93 -12.68
N PHE A 187 -2.92 9.24 -12.63
CA PHE A 187 -2.95 9.99 -11.39
C PHE A 187 -4.38 10.22 -10.94
N HIS A 188 -4.61 10.05 -9.64
CA HIS A 188 -5.75 10.62 -8.94
C HIS A 188 -5.27 11.83 -8.12
N LEU A 189 -5.94 12.96 -8.23
CA LEU A 189 -5.58 14.20 -7.54
C LEU A 189 -6.80 14.78 -6.80
N ILE A 190 -6.53 15.54 -5.74
CA ILE A 190 -7.47 16.51 -5.19
C ILE A 190 -6.86 17.89 -5.33
N VAL A 191 -7.61 18.81 -5.93
CA VAL A 191 -7.24 20.22 -6.17
C VAL A 191 -8.30 21.14 -5.57
N PRO A 192 -7.99 22.42 -5.28
CA PRO A 192 -8.88 23.28 -4.50
C PRO A 192 -10.14 23.77 -5.22
N ASN A 193 -10.13 23.77 -6.57
CA ASN A 193 -11.23 24.27 -7.39
C ASN A 193 -11.20 23.67 -8.81
N LYS A 194 -12.31 23.83 -9.52
CA LYS A 194 -12.48 23.39 -10.91
C LYS A 194 -11.39 23.92 -11.83
N GLU A 195 -11.08 25.21 -11.75
CA GLU A 195 -10.11 25.91 -12.59
C GLU A 195 -8.71 25.29 -12.50
N THR A 196 -8.27 24.94 -11.29
CA THR A 196 -7.00 24.22 -11.07
C THR A 196 -7.00 22.86 -11.76
N GLY A 197 -8.12 22.13 -11.68
CA GLY A 197 -8.27 20.85 -12.35
C GLY A 197 -8.22 20.96 -13.87
N GLU A 198 -8.92 21.94 -14.43
CA GLU A 198 -8.94 22.21 -15.87
C GLU A 198 -7.56 22.57 -16.41
N ALA A 199 -6.83 23.49 -15.75
CA ALA A 199 -5.49 23.87 -16.15
C ALA A 199 -4.50 22.69 -16.15
N ILE A 200 -4.61 21.78 -15.19
CA ILE A 200 -3.77 20.58 -15.14
C ILE A 200 -4.15 19.59 -16.25
N VAL A 201 -5.44 19.37 -16.49
CA VAL A 201 -5.93 18.48 -17.56
C VAL A 201 -5.52 19.01 -18.94
N GLU A 202 -5.61 20.31 -19.16
CA GLU A 202 -5.21 20.95 -20.41
C GLU A 202 -3.71 20.75 -20.67
N GLU A 203 -2.84 21.07 -19.70
CA GLU A 203 -1.40 20.83 -19.82
C GLU A 203 -1.06 19.35 -19.99
N TRP A 204 -1.83 18.45 -19.37
CA TRP A 204 -1.67 17.01 -19.56
C TRP A 204 -1.96 16.59 -21.00
N LEU A 205 -3.09 17.04 -21.57
CA LEU A 205 -3.46 16.75 -22.95
C LEU A 205 -2.49 17.37 -23.96
N ASN A 206 -2.01 18.59 -23.70
CA ASN A 206 -1.02 19.27 -24.53
C ASN A 206 0.32 18.52 -24.53
N LEU A 207 0.76 18.03 -23.37
CA LEU A 207 2.04 17.33 -23.25
C LEU A 207 1.99 15.89 -23.80
N TRP A 208 0.90 15.16 -23.55
CA TRP A 208 0.77 13.77 -23.99
C TRP A 208 0.28 13.62 -25.43
N THR A 209 -0.41 14.64 -25.94
CA THR A 209 -1.12 14.65 -27.22
C THR A 209 -2.18 13.54 -27.31
N TYR A 210 -3.01 13.60 -28.36
CA TYR A 210 -4.04 12.56 -28.63
C TYR A 210 -3.46 11.15 -28.81
N LYS A 211 -2.15 11.05 -29.09
CA LYS A 211 -1.42 9.78 -29.22
C LYS A 211 -1.38 8.99 -27.92
N TYR A 212 -1.27 9.68 -26.78
CA TYR A 212 -1.05 9.03 -25.49
C TYR A 212 -2.00 9.48 -24.37
N ALA A 213 -2.86 10.47 -24.58
CA ALA A 213 -3.97 10.81 -23.67
C ALA A 213 -5.24 11.15 -24.46
N ARG A 214 -6.40 10.76 -23.93
CA ARG A 214 -7.71 11.04 -24.55
C ARG A 214 -8.53 11.94 -23.62
N LYS A 215 -9.14 13.00 -24.15
CA LYS A 215 -9.91 13.99 -23.37
C LYS A 215 -10.99 13.33 -22.50
N TYR A 216 -11.78 12.41 -23.07
CA TYR A 216 -12.85 11.70 -22.33
C TYR A 216 -12.35 10.81 -21.18
N ALA A 217 -11.06 10.45 -21.17
CA ALA A 217 -10.46 9.63 -20.12
C ALA A 217 -9.85 10.48 -18.98
N GLN A 218 -9.96 11.80 -19.07
CA GLN A 218 -9.55 12.74 -18.04
C GLN A 218 -10.81 13.20 -17.30
N LYS A 219 -10.80 13.14 -15.98
CA LYS A 219 -11.93 13.55 -15.15
C LYS A 219 -11.55 14.80 -14.37
N ASN A 220 -12.50 15.69 -14.17
CA ASN A 220 -12.42 16.82 -13.25
C ASN A 220 -13.81 16.99 -12.63
N GLU A 221 -14.03 16.34 -11.50
CA GLU A 221 -15.35 16.21 -10.89
C GLU A 221 -15.32 16.84 -9.49
N ARG A 222 -16.39 17.56 -9.12
CA ARG A 222 -16.48 18.15 -7.78
C ARG A 222 -16.49 17.05 -6.71
N CYS A 223 -15.73 17.23 -5.64
CA CYS A 223 -15.71 16.33 -4.51
C CYS A 223 -16.98 16.50 -3.67
N TYR A 224 -17.94 15.58 -3.79
CA TYR A 224 -19.14 15.59 -2.93
C TYR A 224 -18.81 15.31 -1.46
N SER A 225 -17.82 14.46 -1.19
CA SER A 225 -17.29 14.21 0.15
C SER A 225 -15.78 14.15 0.10
N VAL A 226 -15.14 15.02 0.87
CA VAL A 226 -13.68 15.07 1.00
C VAL A 226 -13.14 13.76 1.57
N GLU A 227 -13.85 13.14 2.51
CA GLU A 227 -13.44 11.87 3.12
C GLU A 227 -13.45 10.73 2.11
N SER A 228 -14.56 10.54 1.38
CA SER A 228 -14.66 9.48 0.38
C SER A 228 -13.67 9.68 -0.77
N THR A 229 -13.46 10.92 -1.18
CA THR A 229 -12.48 11.26 -2.22
C THR A 229 -11.04 11.02 -1.74
N LEU A 230 -10.72 11.35 -0.48
CA LEU A 230 -9.41 11.03 0.09
C LEU A 230 -9.19 9.53 0.18
N ILE A 231 -10.21 8.78 0.58
CA ILE A 231 -10.19 7.32 0.55
C ILE A 231 -9.87 6.81 -0.86
N GLU A 232 -10.46 7.42 -1.88
CA GLU A 232 -10.22 7.10 -3.30
C GLU A 232 -8.80 7.43 -3.76
N VAL A 233 -8.34 8.65 -3.58
CA VAL A 233 -6.98 9.07 -3.96
C VAL A 233 -5.92 8.25 -3.23
N ILE A 234 -6.18 7.87 -1.99
CA ILE A 234 -5.26 7.12 -1.14
C ILE A 234 -5.49 5.59 -1.30
N LYS A 235 -6.18 5.12 -2.36
CA LYS A 235 -6.25 3.68 -2.73
C LYS A 235 -4.85 3.17 -3.10
N TYR A 236 -4.08 2.76 -2.09
CA TYR A 236 -2.72 2.26 -2.24
C TYR A 236 -2.69 0.83 -2.76
N GLY A 237 -2.45 0.58 -4.05
CA GLY A 237 -2.09 -0.74 -4.60
C GLY A 237 -3.02 -1.93 -4.25
N SER A 238 -4.09 -1.67 -3.49
CA SER A 238 -4.95 -2.61 -2.78
C SER A 238 -6.16 -2.94 -3.62
N LYS A 239 -6.43 -2.14 -4.65
CA LYS A 239 -7.47 -2.44 -5.65
C LYS A 239 -7.24 -3.81 -6.28
N ILE A 240 -5.99 -4.26 -6.36
CA ILE A 240 -5.62 -5.58 -6.88
C ILE A 240 -6.01 -6.73 -5.90
N PHE A 241 -6.25 -6.43 -4.62
CA PHE A 241 -6.45 -7.45 -3.57
C PHE A 241 -7.79 -7.39 -2.84
N THR A 242 -8.41 -6.21 -2.75
CA THR A 242 -9.65 -6.02 -1.99
C THR A 242 -10.87 -5.86 -2.89
N GLU A 243 -10.64 -5.62 -4.17
CA GLU A 243 -11.67 -5.59 -5.20
C GLU A 243 -11.22 -6.52 -6.33
N PRO A 244 -11.34 -7.85 -6.15
CA PRO A 244 -11.82 -8.60 -7.31
C PRO A 244 -13.07 -7.87 -7.82
N ASP A 245 -13.34 -7.87 -9.12
CA ASP A 245 -14.55 -7.28 -9.74
C ASP A 245 -15.87 -7.79 -9.09
N LEU A 246 -16.12 -7.42 -7.82
CA LEU A 246 -17.24 -7.85 -6.97
C LEU A 246 -18.45 -6.98 -7.28
N LYS A 247 -18.22 -5.81 -7.90
CA LYS A 247 -19.27 -4.92 -8.41
C LYS A 247 -19.54 -5.10 -9.89
N GLN A 248 -18.69 -5.77 -10.66
CA GLN A 248 -19.09 -6.21 -11.99
C GLN A 248 -19.77 -7.56 -11.86
N LYS A 249 -21.09 -7.55 -12.09
CA LYS A 249 -21.85 -8.71 -12.55
C LYS A 249 -21.33 -9.19 -13.91
N SER A 250 -20.03 -9.45 -14.06
CA SER A 250 -19.46 -10.02 -15.27
C SER A 250 -19.80 -11.51 -15.25
N LYS A 251 -20.95 -11.83 -15.83
CA LYS A 251 -21.26 -13.16 -16.36
C LYS A 251 -20.02 -13.67 -17.11
N GLY A 252 -19.35 -14.69 -16.59
CA GLY A 252 -18.48 -15.57 -17.39
C GLY A 252 -16.98 -15.60 -17.13
N LEU A 253 -16.34 -14.62 -16.47
CA LEU A 253 -14.93 -14.76 -16.06
C LEU A 253 -14.83 -14.95 -14.54
N GLY A 254 -14.34 -16.11 -14.11
CA GLY A 254 -14.06 -16.41 -12.71
C GLY A 254 -13.21 -15.32 -12.07
N THR A 255 -13.53 -14.96 -10.83
CA THR A 255 -12.83 -13.94 -10.06
C THR A 255 -11.36 -14.34 -9.86
N LYS A 256 -10.40 -13.59 -10.44
CA LYS A 256 -8.96 -13.86 -10.33
C LYS A 256 -8.19 -12.73 -9.63
N ILE A 257 -7.12 -13.09 -8.93
CA ILE A 257 -6.12 -12.18 -8.35
C ILE A 257 -4.85 -12.25 -9.20
N TYR A 258 -4.52 -11.19 -9.94
CA TYR A 258 -3.41 -11.17 -10.89
C TYR A 258 -2.07 -10.80 -10.23
N ALA A 259 -1.46 -11.75 -9.52
CA ALA A 259 -0.16 -11.58 -8.87
C ALA A 259 0.96 -11.27 -9.89
N GLY A 260 0.94 -11.90 -11.07
CA GLY A 260 1.89 -11.62 -12.16
C GLY A 260 1.86 -10.15 -12.61
N ALA A 261 0.65 -9.63 -12.86
CA ALA A 261 0.46 -8.23 -13.24
C ALA A 261 0.86 -7.26 -12.13
N LEU A 262 0.55 -7.59 -10.87
CA LEU A 262 0.96 -6.79 -9.74
C LEU A 262 2.49 -6.72 -9.61
N HIS A 263 3.21 -7.83 -9.77
CA HIS A 263 4.67 -7.84 -9.76
C HIS A 263 5.23 -6.85 -10.78
N ASN A 264 4.68 -6.84 -12.00
CA ASN A 264 5.07 -5.91 -13.05
C ASN A 264 4.83 -4.44 -12.65
N ILE A 265 3.67 -4.14 -12.05
CA ILE A 265 3.34 -2.79 -11.56
C ILE A 265 4.29 -2.36 -10.45
N LEU A 266 4.55 -3.23 -9.47
CA LEU A 266 5.44 -2.94 -8.34
C LEU A 266 6.87 -2.67 -8.80
N ASN A 267 7.38 -3.47 -9.73
CA ASN A 267 8.69 -3.24 -10.34
C ASN A 267 8.72 -1.93 -11.12
N ALA A 268 7.68 -1.65 -11.91
CA ALA A 268 7.58 -0.41 -12.68
C ALA A 268 7.55 0.85 -11.78
N MET A 269 6.92 0.74 -10.61
CA MET A 269 6.80 1.81 -9.62
C MET A 269 7.95 1.87 -8.61
N LYS A 270 8.91 0.93 -8.66
CA LYS A 270 10.03 0.89 -7.71
C LYS A 270 10.87 2.16 -7.86
N GLY A 271 11.27 2.73 -6.71
CA GLY A 271 12.02 3.99 -6.65
C GLY A 271 11.17 5.25 -6.75
N HIS A 272 9.87 5.12 -7.08
CA HIS A 272 8.99 6.28 -7.25
C HIS A 272 8.15 6.61 -6.02
N ARG A 273 7.99 7.91 -5.79
CA ARG A 273 7.03 8.44 -4.82
C ARG A 273 5.64 8.48 -5.46
N ILE A 274 4.78 7.57 -4.99
CA ILE A 274 3.43 7.37 -5.51
C ILE A 274 2.46 8.45 -5.03
N PHE A 275 2.45 8.70 -3.73
CA PHE A 275 1.64 9.77 -3.13
C PHE A 275 2.51 10.99 -2.83
N ASP A 276 2.05 12.18 -3.21
CA ASP A 276 2.77 13.42 -2.93
C ASP A 276 1.82 14.62 -2.85
N ARG A 277 2.28 15.68 -2.17
CA ARG A 277 1.64 17.00 -2.19
C ARG A 277 2.38 17.93 -3.15
N PHE A 278 1.69 18.93 -3.69
CA PHE A 278 2.29 19.97 -4.54
C PHE A 278 1.65 21.33 -4.24
N GLY A 279 2.43 22.40 -4.37
CA GLY A 279 1.93 23.79 -4.27
C GLY A 279 1.58 24.31 -2.87
N PHE A 280 1.57 23.45 -1.84
CA PHE A 280 1.33 23.86 -0.45
C PHE A 280 2.11 23.01 0.56
N ASN A 281 2.41 23.59 1.72
CA ASN A 281 2.95 22.88 2.89
C ASN A 281 1.83 22.64 3.91
N LEU A 282 1.92 21.51 4.62
CA LEU A 282 1.06 21.29 5.78
C LEU A 282 1.53 22.17 6.94
N PRO A 283 0.63 22.59 7.83
CA PRO A 283 1.00 23.28 9.06
C PRO A 283 2.09 22.50 9.81
N LYS A 284 3.06 23.20 10.38
CA LYS A 284 4.07 22.57 11.23
C LYS A 284 3.36 21.98 12.45
N THR A 285 3.32 20.66 12.56
CA THR A 285 2.88 20.00 13.78
C THR A 285 4.00 20.15 14.80
N SER A 286 3.73 20.77 15.95
CA SER A 286 4.72 21.00 17.03
C SER A 286 5.19 19.72 17.71
N GLU A 287 4.54 18.59 17.48
CA GLU A 287 4.95 17.29 18.02
C GLU A 287 5.88 16.56 17.05
N THR A 288 7.18 16.63 17.33
CA THR A 288 8.09 15.55 16.92
C THR A 288 7.67 14.33 17.72
N SER A 289 6.76 13.51 17.20
CA SER A 289 6.29 12.32 17.92
C SER A 289 7.43 11.31 18.07
N LEU A 290 8.21 11.46 19.13
CA LEU A 290 9.08 10.40 19.61
C LEU A 290 8.20 9.17 19.79
N SER A 291 8.62 8.05 19.20
CA SER A 291 7.90 6.80 19.37
C SER A 291 7.84 6.49 20.86
N LYS A 292 6.62 6.41 21.43
CA LYS A 292 6.43 6.08 22.85
C LYS A 292 7.21 4.81 23.17
N VAL A 293 8.20 4.90 24.04
CA VAL A 293 8.95 3.76 24.57
C VAL A 293 8.42 3.47 25.95
N GLN A 294 8.11 2.22 26.24
CA GLN A 294 7.65 1.80 27.56
C GLN A 294 8.23 0.42 27.90
N THR A 295 8.64 0.24 29.14
CA THR A 295 9.04 -1.07 29.68
C THR A 295 7.83 -1.67 30.38
N VAL A 296 7.50 -2.92 30.05
CA VAL A 296 6.37 -3.65 30.67
C VAL A 296 6.83 -5.00 31.21
N ILE A 297 6.19 -5.44 32.28
CA ILE A 297 6.43 -6.75 32.93
C ILE A 297 5.30 -7.75 32.65
N ASP A 298 4.07 -7.27 32.47
CA ASP A 298 2.92 -8.10 32.08
C ASP A 298 2.75 -8.07 30.56
N PHE A 299 3.13 -9.17 29.93
CA PHE A 299 3.05 -9.31 28.49
C PHE A 299 2.94 -10.77 28.04
N ASP A 300 2.31 -10.97 26.89
CA ASP A 300 2.37 -12.22 26.16
C ASP A 300 3.13 -12.05 24.85
N LYS A 301 3.88 -13.09 24.47
CA LYS A 301 4.51 -13.19 23.16
C LYS A 301 3.72 -14.16 22.30
N TRP A 302 3.56 -13.80 21.03
CA TRP A 302 2.83 -14.61 20.07
C TRP A 302 3.59 -14.78 18.77
N VAL A 303 3.49 -15.97 18.19
CA VAL A 303 4.09 -16.31 16.91
C VAL A 303 2.99 -16.70 15.93
N TYR A 304 3.00 -16.07 14.75
CA TYR A 304 2.08 -16.40 13.67
C TYR A 304 2.40 -17.78 13.10
N ILE A 305 1.42 -18.67 13.10
CA ILE A 305 1.54 -20.02 12.56
C ILE A 305 0.74 -20.09 11.25
N PRO A 306 1.38 -20.20 10.07
CA PRO A 306 0.67 -20.18 8.78
C PRO A 306 -0.41 -21.24 8.65
N LYS A 307 -0.19 -22.44 9.21
CA LYS A 307 -1.19 -23.53 9.23
C LYS A 307 -2.44 -23.17 10.03
N LEU A 308 -2.27 -22.49 11.17
CA LEU A 308 -3.38 -22.01 12.01
C LEU A 308 -4.03 -20.74 11.46
N ARG A 309 -3.35 -20.03 10.55
CA ARG A 309 -3.75 -18.73 10.02
C ARG A 309 -3.91 -17.65 11.11
N ASP A 310 -3.29 -17.86 12.26
CA ASP A 310 -3.43 -17.05 13.47
C ASP A 310 -2.12 -17.03 14.28
N TRP A 311 -2.08 -16.24 15.34
CA TRP A 311 -0.98 -16.19 16.30
C TRP A 311 -1.25 -17.14 17.46
N ARG A 312 -0.26 -17.98 17.77
CA ARG A 312 -0.24 -18.85 18.95
C ARG A 312 0.65 -18.23 20.02
N ASN A 313 0.22 -18.28 21.29
CA ASN A 313 1.03 -17.85 22.42
C ASN A 313 2.32 -18.70 22.50
N VAL A 314 3.43 -18.10 22.92
CA VAL A 314 4.72 -18.82 23.04
C VAL A 314 4.73 -19.77 24.25
N ASN A 315 4.00 -19.42 25.30
CA ASN A 315 3.98 -20.13 26.58
C ASN A 315 2.71 -20.98 26.79
N SER A 316 1.71 -20.86 25.91
CA SER A 316 0.46 -21.62 25.99
C SER A 316 -0.05 -22.06 24.60
N ASP A 317 -1.09 -22.92 24.58
CA ASP A 317 -1.79 -23.32 23.36
C ASP A 317 -2.83 -22.29 22.89
N GLU A 318 -2.90 -21.13 23.53
CA GLU A 318 -3.88 -20.10 23.20
C GLU A 318 -3.66 -19.51 21.80
N VAL A 319 -4.78 -19.20 21.15
CA VAL A 319 -4.84 -18.61 19.82
C VAL A 319 -5.49 -17.23 19.91
N LEU A 320 -4.81 -16.23 19.36
CA LEU A 320 -5.13 -14.83 19.61
C LEU A 320 -6.47 -14.37 19.02
N SER A 321 -6.68 -14.55 17.71
CA SER A 321 -7.87 -13.97 17.04
C SER A 321 -9.03 -14.95 16.90
N LYS A 322 -8.74 -16.26 16.92
CA LYS A 322 -9.67 -17.36 16.63
C LYS A 322 -10.43 -17.10 15.31
N TYR A 323 -9.74 -16.50 14.34
CA TYR A 323 -10.33 -16.09 13.08
C TYR A 323 -10.44 -17.27 12.12
N VAL A 324 -11.66 -17.54 11.63
CA VAL A 324 -11.91 -18.52 10.58
C VAL A 324 -12.17 -17.76 9.28
N ALA A 325 -11.31 -18.00 8.27
CA ALA A 325 -11.48 -17.39 6.95
C ALA A 325 -12.76 -17.92 6.27
N PRO A 326 -13.66 -17.06 5.76
CA PRO A 326 -14.84 -17.49 5.04
C PRO A 326 -14.49 -18.33 3.79
N PRO A 327 -15.29 -19.34 3.40
CA PRO A 327 -14.99 -20.23 2.27
C PRO A 327 -14.64 -19.48 0.97
N LYS A 328 -15.37 -18.39 0.68
CA LYS A 328 -15.09 -17.53 -0.49
C LYS A 328 -13.68 -16.94 -0.47
N LEU A 329 -13.19 -16.51 0.70
CA LEU A 329 -11.83 -15.97 0.84
C LEU A 329 -10.79 -17.07 0.67
N GLN A 330 -11.05 -18.27 1.22
CA GLN A 330 -10.14 -19.42 1.06
C GLN A 330 -10.01 -19.80 -0.42
N TYR A 331 -11.14 -19.96 -1.11
CA TYR A 331 -11.17 -20.24 -2.54
C TYR A 331 -10.39 -19.20 -3.37
N LEU A 332 -10.60 -17.90 -3.08
CA LEU A 332 -9.87 -16.82 -3.75
C LEU A 332 -8.36 -16.91 -3.57
N LEU A 333 -7.90 -17.22 -2.36
CA LEU A 333 -6.48 -17.24 -2.01
C LEU A 333 -5.77 -18.53 -2.44
N GLU A 334 -6.51 -19.63 -2.60
CA GLU A 334 -5.95 -20.94 -2.93
C GLU A 334 -6.06 -21.28 -4.41
N GLN A 335 -7.16 -20.88 -5.06
CA GLN A 335 -7.51 -21.35 -6.42
C GLN A 335 -7.54 -20.24 -7.46
N CYS A 336 -7.57 -18.97 -7.04
CA CYS A 336 -7.81 -17.85 -7.96
C CYS A 336 -6.60 -16.94 -8.17
N ILE A 337 -5.41 -17.30 -7.68
CA ILE A 337 -4.21 -16.49 -7.87
C ILE A 337 -3.56 -16.82 -9.21
N ASP A 338 -3.61 -15.85 -10.11
CA ASP A 338 -2.93 -15.90 -11.40
C ASP A 338 -1.50 -15.35 -11.25
N LYS A 339 -0.53 -16.26 -11.41
CA LYS A 339 0.91 -15.96 -11.34
C LYS A 339 1.50 -15.66 -12.72
N GLU A 340 0.76 -15.84 -13.81
CA GLU A 340 1.27 -15.61 -15.15
C GLU A 340 1.61 -14.13 -15.36
N ALA A 341 2.84 -13.88 -15.80
CA ALA A 341 3.35 -12.54 -16.00
C ALA A 341 3.01 -12.02 -17.40
N CYS A 342 1.74 -11.71 -17.62
CA CYS A 342 1.22 -11.11 -18.85
C CYS A 342 1.86 -9.76 -19.19
#